data_AF-A0A959KYX3-F1
#
_entry.id   AF-A0A959KYX3-F1
#
_cell.length_a   1.000
_cell.length_b   1.000
_cell.length_c   1.000
_cell.angle_alpha   90.00
_cell.angle_beta   90.00
_cell.angle_gamma   90.00
#
_symmetry.space_group_name_H-M   'P 1'
#
loop_
_entity.id
_entity.type
_entity.pdbx_description
1 polymer ?
#
loop_
_entity_poly.entity_id
_entity_poly.type
_entity_poly.pdbx_seq_one_letter_code
_entity_poly.pdbx_strand_id
1 'polypeptide(L)'
;EGSLRCDCNVSVRKRGSDQLGTRCEIKNLNSMRYARRAIEFESRRQIDLLEQGGQVVQQTLHFDPATGVTSPLRSKEDAHDYRYFSEPDLPPIELSDEFVDELRRASPTLPWEWYRRFRQENDLSDYDSALLSEESEIAAYFRELATQSGQAKAAANLLINKILPHSRQERMPLTEFPLDLTQLCDFLALIEAGTVSHSAAYQQLWPALLESPDRSPLDLAKQLNLLQVSNVDQLEEVVEKIVAQFPDKVKAFRNGKKGLLGFFMGEVMKATQGKADPKMVKRLLEGKL
;
A
#
# COMPACT_ATOMS: atom_id res chain seq x y z
N GLU A 1 3.71 -21.87 9.36
CA GLU A 1 2.42 -22.43 8.93
C GLU A 1 2.55 -23.48 7.83
N GLY A 2 3.41 -23.28 6.81
CA GLY A 2 3.71 -24.34 5.83
C GLY A 2 2.56 -24.67 4.87
N SER A 3 1.60 -23.74 4.76
CA SER A 3 0.44 -23.75 3.87
C SER A 3 0.82 -23.64 2.39
N LEU A 4 1.96 -23.01 2.10
CA LEU A 4 2.57 -23.00 0.77
C LEU A 4 3.89 -23.77 0.80
N ARG A 5 4.06 -24.71 -0.13
CA ARG A 5 5.30 -25.44 -0.37
C ARG A 5 5.66 -25.36 -1.85
N CYS A 6 6.95 -25.34 -2.14
CA CYS A 6 7.44 -25.28 -3.51
C CYS A 6 8.69 -26.16 -3.63
N ASP A 7 8.78 -26.87 -4.75
CA ASP A 7 10.01 -27.51 -5.23
C ASP A 7 10.44 -26.78 -6.52
N CYS A 8 11.75 -26.55 -6.68
CA CYS A 8 12.30 -25.82 -7.83
C CYS A 8 13.02 -26.77 -8.78
N ASN A 9 12.66 -26.71 -10.06
CA ASN A 9 13.26 -27.51 -11.11
C ASN A 9 14.17 -26.62 -11.97
N VAL A 10 15.48 -26.89 -11.95
CA VAL A 10 16.49 -26.03 -12.57
C VAL A 10 17.30 -26.79 -13.60
N SER A 11 17.39 -26.22 -14.80
CA SER A 11 18.30 -26.65 -15.88
C SER A 11 18.80 -25.41 -16.61
N VAL A 12 20.09 -25.37 -16.95
CA VAL A 12 20.67 -24.28 -17.76
C VAL A 12 20.89 -24.75 -19.21
N ARG A 13 20.87 -23.81 -20.16
CA ARG A 13 21.20 -24.06 -21.57
C ARG A 13 22.06 -22.93 -22.14
N LYS A 14 22.89 -23.25 -23.14
CA LYS A 14 23.67 -22.24 -23.87
C LYS A 14 22.72 -21.31 -24.64
N ARG A 15 23.05 -20.02 -24.67
CA ARG A 15 22.31 -19.01 -25.42
C ARG A 15 22.28 -19.38 -26.91
N GLY A 16 21.11 -19.35 -27.52
CA GLY A 16 20.92 -19.71 -28.93
C GLY A 16 20.75 -21.21 -29.21
N SER A 17 20.82 -22.07 -28.20
CA SER A 17 20.47 -23.49 -28.33
C SER A 17 19.02 -23.74 -27.93
N ASP A 18 18.30 -24.59 -28.69
CA ASP A 18 16.96 -25.06 -28.35
C ASP A 18 16.94 -26.31 -27.46
N GLN A 19 18.11 -26.91 -27.22
CA GLN A 19 18.24 -28.08 -26.37
C GLN A 19 18.27 -27.69 -24.89
N LEU A 20 17.33 -28.22 -24.11
CA LEU A 20 17.33 -28.09 -22.65
C LEU A 20 18.44 -28.95 -22.03
N GLY A 21 19.07 -28.44 -20.97
CA GLY A 21 20.05 -29.18 -20.18
C GLY A 21 19.40 -30.18 -19.23
N THR A 22 20.23 -30.96 -18.53
CA THR A 22 19.78 -31.89 -17.49
C THR A 22 19.16 -31.13 -16.32
N ARG A 23 18.00 -31.60 -15.84
CA ARG A 23 17.26 -30.98 -14.75
C ARG A 23 17.70 -31.51 -13.39
N CYS A 24 17.94 -30.60 -12.44
CA CYS A 24 18.03 -30.89 -11.02
C CYS A 24 16.78 -30.37 -10.30
N GLU A 25 16.27 -31.16 -9.35
CA GLU A 25 15.07 -30.85 -8.57
C GLU A 25 15.49 -30.48 -7.15
N ILE A 26 15.23 -29.25 -6.71
CA ILE A 26 15.59 -28.74 -5.39
C ILE A 26 14.36 -28.78 -4.48
N LYS A 27 14.49 -29.45 -3.34
CA LYS A 27 13.44 -29.61 -2.33
C LYS A 27 13.71 -28.78 -1.09
N ASN A 28 12.73 -28.76 -0.19
CA ASN A 28 12.79 -28.09 1.12
C ASN A 28 12.85 -26.55 1.02
N LEU A 29 12.08 -25.96 0.10
CA LEU A 29 12.01 -24.52 -0.08
C LEU A 29 10.78 -23.95 0.63
N ASN A 30 10.96 -23.57 1.89
CA ASN A 30 9.89 -23.08 2.76
C ASN A 30 9.67 -21.56 2.68
N SER A 31 10.36 -20.86 1.77
CA SER A 31 10.14 -19.42 1.52
C SER A 31 10.52 -19.04 0.10
N MET A 32 9.90 -17.98 -0.42
CA MET A 32 10.27 -17.41 -1.73
C MET A 32 11.74 -16.95 -1.78
N ARG A 33 12.27 -16.45 -0.66
CA ARG A 33 13.69 -16.08 -0.53
C ARG A 33 14.61 -17.29 -0.68
N TYR A 34 14.24 -18.43 -0.10
CA TYR A 34 15.01 -19.67 -0.22
C TYR A 34 14.92 -20.24 -1.62
N ALA A 35 13.74 -20.24 -2.24
CA ALA A 35 13.59 -20.63 -3.64
C ALA A 35 14.49 -19.79 -4.57
N ARG A 36 14.51 -18.46 -4.41
CA ARG A 36 15.39 -17.58 -5.20
C ARG A 36 16.88 -17.92 -5.01
N ARG A 37 17.34 -18.04 -3.76
CA ARG A 37 18.74 -18.39 -3.44
C ARG A 37 19.13 -19.76 -4.02
N ALA A 38 18.24 -20.74 -3.89
CA ALA A 38 18.45 -22.09 -4.38
C ALA A 38 18.57 -22.13 -5.91
N ILE A 39 17.68 -21.44 -6.62
CA ILE A 39 17.73 -21.32 -8.08
C ILE A 39 19.03 -20.63 -8.52
N GLU A 40 19.41 -19.53 -7.86
CA GLU A 40 20.63 -18.78 -8.19
C GLU A 40 21.89 -19.63 -7.99
N PHE A 41 21.99 -20.32 -6.86
CA PHE A 41 23.12 -21.20 -6.55
C PHE A 41 23.20 -22.36 -7.55
N GLU A 42 22.09 -23.07 -7.77
CA GLU A 42 22.08 -24.24 -8.65
C GLU A 42 22.34 -23.87 -10.11
N SER A 43 21.80 -22.73 -10.57
CA SER A 43 22.08 -22.23 -11.92
C SER A 43 23.57 -21.97 -12.11
N ARG A 44 24.23 -21.31 -11.14
CA ARG A 44 25.69 -21.07 -11.19
C ARG A 44 26.48 -22.39 -11.17
N ARG A 45 26.14 -23.30 -10.26
CA ARG A 45 26.78 -24.62 -10.16
C ARG A 45 26.73 -25.38 -11.48
N GLN A 46 25.56 -25.40 -12.14
CA GLN A 46 25.41 -26.08 -13.43
C GLN A 46 26.21 -25.38 -14.55
N ILE A 47 26.22 -24.04 -14.57
CA ILE A 47 27.02 -23.27 -15.54
C ILE A 47 28.51 -23.60 -15.38
N ASP A 48 29.04 -23.46 -14.15
CA ASP A 48 30.46 -23.70 -13.86
C ASP A 48 30.87 -25.13 -14.24
N LEU A 49 30.03 -26.12 -13.93
CA LEU A 49 30.26 -27.53 -14.26
C LEU A 49 30.32 -27.76 -15.78
N LEU A 50 29.40 -27.15 -16.53
CA LEU A 50 29.34 -27.31 -17.98
C LEU A 50 30.48 -26.56 -18.69
N GLU A 51 30.90 -25.40 -18.18
CA GLU A 51 32.03 -24.62 -18.72
C GLU A 51 33.37 -25.31 -18.48
N GLN A 52 33.50 -26.08 -17.39
CA GLN A 52 34.65 -26.94 -17.11
C GLN A 52 34.66 -28.24 -17.94
N GLY A 53 33.67 -28.45 -18.82
CA GLY A 53 33.54 -29.65 -19.64
C GLY A 53 32.92 -30.85 -18.91
N GLY A 54 32.38 -30.64 -17.70
CA GLY A 54 31.64 -31.64 -16.96
C GLY A 54 30.21 -31.86 -17.48
N GLN A 55 29.48 -32.76 -16.83
CA GLN A 55 28.09 -33.07 -17.16
C GLN A 55 27.20 -32.96 -15.93
N VAL A 56 26.04 -32.33 -16.09
CA VAL A 56 25.01 -32.27 -15.05
C VAL A 56 24.27 -33.61 -15.01
N VAL A 57 24.25 -34.25 -13.84
CA VAL A 57 23.49 -35.47 -13.57
C VAL A 57 22.13 -35.11 -12.99
N GLN A 58 21.08 -35.80 -13.43
CA GLN A 58 19.74 -35.63 -12.89
C GLN A 58 19.70 -36.09 -11.44
N GLN A 59 19.47 -35.16 -10.51
CA GLN A 59 19.51 -35.42 -9.07
C GLN A 59 18.42 -34.64 -8.34
N THR A 60 18.03 -35.15 -7.17
CA THR A 60 17.21 -34.42 -6.21
C THR A 60 18.14 -33.83 -5.15
N LEU A 61 18.07 -32.52 -4.98
CA LEU A 61 18.93 -31.72 -4.14
C LEU A 61 18.17 -31.20 -2.91
N HIS A 62 18.84 -31.14 -1.77
CA HIS A 62 18.42 -30.40 -0.60
C HIS A 62 18.98 -28.99 -0.68
N PHE A 63 18.17 -27.98 -0.37
CA PHE A 63 18.69 -26.65 -0.09
C PHE A 63 18.91 -26.49 1.42
N ASP A 64 20.14 -26.17 1.82
CA ASP A 64 20.46 -25.75 3.18
C ASP A 64 20.34 -24.21 3.31
N PRO A 65 19.36 -23.68 4.07
CA PRO A 65 19.19 -22.24 4.23
C PRO A 65 20.36 -21.52 4.93
N ALA A 66 21.10 -22.24 5.79
CA ALA A 66 22.19 -21.68 6.58
C ALA A 66 23.41 -21.39 5.69
N THR A 67 23.83 -22.37 4.89
CA THR A 67 24.95 -22.22 3.96
C THR A 67 24.54 -21.60 2.63
N GLY A 68 23.28 -21.77 2.21
CA GLY A 68 22.78 -21.36 0.90
C GLY A 68 23.18 -22.30 -0.23
N VAL A 69 23.63 -23.51 0.10
CA VAL A 69 24.17 -24.49 -0.86
C VAL A 69 23.13 -25.58 -1.14
N THR A 70 23.15 -26.11 -2.36
CA THR A 70 22.42 -27.34 -2.73
C THR A 70 23.33 -28.56 -2.59
N SER A 71 22.82 -29.61 -1.94
CA SER A 71 23.53 -30.88 -1.77
C SER A 71 22.67 -32.07 -2.21
N PRO A 72 23.24 -33.13 -2.79
CA PRO A 72 22.46 -34.28 -3.24
C PRO A 72 21.85 -35.04 -2.05
N LEU A 73 20.53 -35.28 -2.08
CA LEU A 73 19.82 -36.07 -1.07
C LEU A 73 19.93 -37.58 -1.32
N ARG A 74 20.04 -37.97 -2.59
CA ARG A 74 20.13 -39.35 -3.07
C ARG A 74 20.58 -39.34 -4.54
N SER A 75 21.43 -40.27 -4.95
CA SER A 75 21.59 -40.61 -6.37
C SER A 75 20.30 -41.29 -6.84
N LYS A 76 19.63 -40.75 -7.86
CA LYS A 76 18.48 -41.41 -8.49
C LYS A 76 18.98 -42.67 -9.20
N GLU A 77 18.99 -43.79 -8.50
CA GLU A 77 18.87 -45.10 -9.14
C GLU A 77 17.38 -45.24 -9.48
N ASP A 78 17.09 -45.10 -10.77
CA ASP A 78 15.80 -45.22 -11.44
C ASP A 78 14.72 -44.13 -11.23
N ALA A 79 14.02 -43.84 -12.33
CA ALA A 79 12.75 -43.12 -12.29
C ALA A 79 11.79 -43.93 -11.44
N HIS A 80 11.22 -43.34 -10.38
CA HIS A 80 10.24 -44.02 -9.56
C HIS A 80 9.08 -44.49 -10.43
N ASP A 81 8.96 -45.80 -10.59
CA ASP A 81 7.78 -46.41 -11.21
C ASP A 81 6.63 -46.32 -10.21
N TYR A 82 5.90 -45.19 -10.28
CA TYR A 82 4.73 -44.94 -9.46
C TYR A 82 3.56 -45.87 -9.82
N ARG A 83 3.65 -46.65 -10.91
CA ARG A 83 2.62 -47.58 -11.38
C ARG A 83 1.23 -46.94 -11.38
N TYR A 84 1.12 -45.74 -11.96
CA TYR A 84 -0.16 -45.03 -12.04
C TYR A 84 -1.22 -45.91 -12.71
N PHE A 85 -2.36 -46.08 -12.06
CA PHE A 85 -3.58 -46.67 -12.60
C PHE A 85 -4.78 -45.86 -12.11
N SER A 86 -5.90 -45.94 -12.81
CA SER A 86 -7.13 -45.25 -12.40
C SER A 86 -7.63 -45.84 -11.08
N GLU A 87 -7.90 -45.00 -10.10
CA GLU A 87 -8.47 -45.39 -8.82
C GLU A 87 -9.86 -46.02 -9.02
N PRO A 88 -10.03 -47.35 -8.87
CA PRO A 88 -11.31 -48.02 -9.14
C PRO A 88 -12.39 -47.70 -8.11
N ASP A 89 -12.00 -47.28 -6.89
CA ASP A 89 -12.94 -46.99 -5.81
C ASP A 89 -13.59 -45.60 -5.96
N LEU A 90 -13.03 -44.74 -6.80
CA LEU A 90 -13.55 -43.40 -7.07
C LEU A 90 -14.14 -43.34 -8.49
N PRO A 91 -15.47 -43.16 -8.62
CA PRO A 91 -16.06 -42.93 -9.93
C PRO A 91 -15.50 -41.63 -10.54
N PRO A 92 -15.46 -41.51 -11.89
CA PRO A 92 -15.09 -40.27 -12.55
C PRO A 92 -15.95 -39.11 -12.07
N ILE A 93 -15.31 -37.97 -11.79
CA ILE A 93 -16.00 -36.73 -11.41
C ILE A 93 -16.38 -36.00 -12.71
N GLU A 94 -17.67 -35.94 -13.01
CA GLU A 94 -18.22 -35.12 -14.09
C GLU A 94 -18.68 -33.77 -13.52
N LEU A 95 -18.10 -32.68 -14.02
CA LEU A 95 -18.48 -31.31 -13.64
C LEU A 95 -19.45 -30.78 -14.70
N SER A 96 -20.67 -30.40 -14.30
CA SER A 96 -21.62 -29.79 -15.23
C SER A 96 -21.23 -28.36 -15.57
N ASP A 97 -21.64 -27.88 -16.74
CA ASP A 97 -21.39 -26.50 -17.15
C ASP A 97 -22.04 -25.50 -16.18
N GLU A 98 -23.21 -25.82 -15.64
CA GLU A 98 -23.90 -24.99 -14.65
C GLU A 98 -23.07 -24.85 -13.36
N PHE A 99 -22.47 -25.93 -12.88
CA PHE A 99 -21.61 -25.91 -11.69
C PHE A 99 -20.35 -25.08 -11.92
N VAL A 100 -19.71 -25.22 -13.09
CA VAL A 100 -18.53 -24.42 -13.45
C VAL A 100 -18.87 -22.94 -13.56
N ASP A 101 -20.03 -22.60 -14.15
CA ASP A 101 -20.49 -21.22 -14.26
C ASP A 101 -20.85 -20.60 -12.92
N GLU A 102 -21.44 -21.36 -11.99
CA GLU A 102 -21.69 -20.93 -10.63
C GLU A 102 -20.38 -20.56 -9.91
N LEU A 103 -19.38 -21.45 -9.95
CA LEU A 103 -18.06 -21.19 -9.36
C LEU A 103 -17.36 -19.97 -9.98
N ARG A 104 -17.49 -19.80 -11.30
CA ARG A 104 -16.91 -18.66 -12.01
C ARG A 104 -17.55 -17.35 -11.56
N ARG A 105 -18.87 -17.32 -11.33
CA ARG A 105 -19.59 -16.14 -10.82
C ARG A 105 -19.29 -15.86 -9.35
N ALA A 106 -19.06 -16.90 -8.55
CA ALA A 106 -18.72 -16.77 -7.13
C ALA A 106 -17.24 -16.41 -6.88
N SER A 107 -16.37 -16.58 -7.88
CA SER A 107 -14.95 -16.30 -7.75
C SER A 107 -14.70 -14.80 -7.48
N PRO A 108 -13.90 -14.45 -6.47
CA PRO A 108 -13.59 -13.05 -6.19
C PRO A 108 -12.76 -12.44 -7.32
N THR A 109 -12.87 -11.12 -7.49
CA THR A 109 -12.00 -10.36 -8.39
C THR A 109 -10.54 -10.50 -7.96
N LEU A 110 -9.68 -10.79 -8.94
CA LEU A 110 -8.29 -11.15 -8.69
C LEU A 110 -7.43 -9.90 -8.40
N PRO A 111 -6.32 -10.01 -7.65
CA PRO A 111 -5.46 -8.87 -7.31
C PRO A 111 -5.07 -7.99 -8.50
N TRP A 112 -4.65 -8.60 -9.63
CA TRP A 112 -4.26 -7.84 -10.83
C TRP A 112 -5.45 -7.17 -11.56
N GLU A 113 -6.67 -7.63 -11.32
CA GLU A 113 -7.88 -6.97 -11.81
C GLU A 113 -8.18 -5.74 -10.96
N TRP A 114 -8.10 -5.88 -9.63
CA TRP A 114 -8.22 -4.73 -8.72
C TRP A 114 -7.15 -3.68 -8.99
N TYR A 115 -5.89 -4.08 -9.13
CA TYR A 115 -4.80 -3.18 -9.51
C TYR A 115 -5.14 -2.34 -10.74
N ARG A 116 -5.64 -3.00 -11.81
CA ARG A 116 -6.03 -2.31 -13.05
C ARG A 116 -7.19 -1.34 -12.82
N ARG A 117 -8.22 -1.76 -12.09
CA ARG A 117 -9.38 -0.92 -11.78
C ARG A 117 -9.00 0.28 -10.93
N PHE A 118 -8.24 0.11 -9.86
CA PHE A 118 -7.77 1.19 -9.00
C PHE A 118 -6.93 2.21 -9.76
N ARG A 119 -6.10 1.76 -10.69
CA ARG A 119 -5.33 2.67 -11.55
C ARG A 119 -6.22 3.43 -12.54
N GLN A 120 -7.13 2.74 -13.22
CA GLN A 120 -7.91 3.31 -14.35
C GLN A 120 -9.14 4.08 -13.91
N GLU A 121 -9.89 3.54 -12.94
CA GLU A 121 -11.18 4.08 -12.50
C GLU A 121 -11.02 5.09 -11.36
N ASN A 122 -9.96 4.94 -10.53
CA ASN A 122 -9.73 5.80 -9.37
C ASN A 122 -8.52 6.76 -9.52
N ASP A 123 -7.86 6.74 -10.68
CA ASP A 123 -6.69 7.59 -11.00
C ASP A 123 -5.59 7.51 -9.92
N LEU A 124 -5.37 6.31 -9.37
CA LEU A 124 -4.34 6.04 -8.38
C LEU A 124 -2.98 5.79 -9.02
N SER A 125 -1.91 6.06 -8.27
CA SER A 125 -0.55 5.75 -8.70
C SER A 125 -0.33 4.24 -8.82
N ASP A 126 0.70 3.83 -9.56
CA ASP A 126 1.09 2.41 -9.64
C ASP A 126 1.43 1.84 -8.27
N TYR A 127 2.05 2.64 -7.41
CA TYR A 127 2.42 2.25 -6.05
C TYR A 127 1.19 2.02 -5.18
N ASP A 128 0.28 2.99 -5.13
CA ASP A 128 -0.93 2.89 -4.29
C ASP A 128 -1.84 1.76 -4.79
N SER A 129 -1.99 1.62 -6.11
CA SER A 129 -2.79 0.55 -6.72
C SER A 129 -2.23 -0.83 -6.37
N ALA A 130 -0.91 -1.00 -6.39
CA ALA A 130 -0.28 -2.27 -6.03
C ALA A 130 -0.54 -2.62 -4.56
N LEU A 131 -0.27 -1.67 -3.65
CA LEU A 131 -0.42 -1.87 -2.21
C LEU A 131 -1.87 -2.18 -1.81
N LEU A 132 -2.84 -1.50 -2.41
CA LEU A 132 -4.26 -1.69 -2.10
C LEU A 132 -4.84 -2.98 -2.68
N SER A 133 -4.20 -3.55 -3.71
CA SER A 133 -4.68 -4.76 -4.39
C SER A 133 -4.03 -6.06 -3.91
N GLU A 134 -3.00 -5.97 -3.07
CA GLU A 134 -2.18 -7.12 -2.63
C GLU A 134 -3.00 -8.14 -1.82
N GLU A 135 -3.88 -7.66 -0.94
CA GLU A 135 -4.75 -8.48 -0.11
C GLU A 135 -6.22 -8.17 -0.40
N SER A 136 -7.06 -9.22 -0.44
CA SER A 136 -8.49 -9.08 -0.76
C SER A 136 -9.25 -8.22 0.25
N GLU A 137 -8.89 -8.30 1.54
CA GLU A 137 -9.51 -7.51 2.60
C GLU A 137 -9.22 -6.01 2.41
N ILE A 138 -7.97 -5.66 2.13
CA ILE A 138 -7.54 -4.28 1.87
C ILE A 138 -8.25 -3.73 0.62
N ALA A 139 -8.31 -4.51 -0.45
CA ALA A 139 -8.97 -4.10 -1.70
C ALA A 139 -10.48 -3.86 -1.49
N ALA A 140 -11.14 -4.73 -0.74
CA ALA A 140 -12.56 -4.60 -0.41
C ALA A 140 -12.82 -3.35 0.45
N TYR A 141 -12.02 -3.13 1.50
CA TYR A 141 -12.13 -1.99 2.39
C TYR A 141 -11.91 -0.67 1.66
N PHE A 142 -10.86 -0.58 0.84
CA PHE A 142 -10.59 0.59 0.00
C PHE A 142 -11.76 0.91 -0.91
N ARG A 143 -12.27 -0.10 -1.63
CA ARG A 143 -13.38 0.08 -2.58
C ARG A 143 -14.60 0.66 -1.87
N GLU A 144 -14.94 0.13 -0.71
CA GLU A 144 -16.11 0.59 0.04
C GLU A 144 -15.92 2.04 0.52
N LEU A 145 -14.78 2.34 1.13
CA LEU A 145 -14.44 3.69 1.58
C LEU A 145 -14.39 4.71 0.43
N ALA A 146 -13.78 4.35 -0.69
CA ALA A 146 -13.68 5.20 -1.87
C ALA A 146 -15.06 5.46 -2.50
N THR A 147 -15.93 4.45 -2.52
CA THR A 147 -17.29 4.57 -3.07
C THR A 147 -18.16 5.45 -2.18
N GLN A 148 -18.15 5.22 -0.85
CA GLN A 148 -18.97 5.99 0.09
C GLN A 148 -18.50 7.44 0.22
N SER A 149 -17.18 7.68 0.25
CA SER A 149 -16.63 9.04 0.37
C SER A 149 -16.70 9.85 -0.93
N GLY A 150 -16.77 9.18 -2.09
CA GLY A 150 -16.61 9.82 -3.40
C GLY A 150 -15.20 10.37 -3.65
N GLN A 151 -14.23 10.08 -2.79
CA GLN A 151 -12.89 10.68 -2.79
C GLN A 151 -11.79 9.62 -2.83
N ALA A 152 -11.66 8.93 -3.97
CA ALA A 152 -10.79 7.75 -4.06
C ALA A 152 -9.32 8.01 -3.68
N LYS A 153 -8.74 9.14 -4.10
CA LYS A 153 -7.36 9.50 -3.72
C LYS A 153 -7.21 9.78 -2.21
N ALA A 154 -8.16 10.47 -1.61
CA ALA A 154 -8.12 10.76 -0.18
C ALA A 154 -8.33 9.49 0.66
N ALA A 155 -9.26 8.62 0.23
CA ALA A 155 -9.49 7.30 0.81
C ALA A 155 -8.25 6.41 0.74
N ALA A 156 -7.58 6.36 -0.42
CA ALA A 156 -6.33 5.60 -0.60
C ALA A 156 -5.25 6.11 0.37
N ASN A 157 -5.04 7.42 0.42
CA ASN A 157 -4.06 8.03 1.32
C ASN A 157 -4.37 7.76 2.80
N LEU A 158 -5.64 7.83 3.19
CA LEU A 158 -6.08 7.56 4.55
C LEU A 158 -5.82 6.10 4.93
N LEU A 159 -6.21 5.17 4.06
CA LEU A 159 -6.03 3.75 4.28
C LEU A 159 -4.54 3.38 4.37
N ILE A 160 -3.73 3.82 3.40
CA ILE A 160 -2.30 3.51 3.31
C ILE A 160 -1.51 4.11 4.47
N ASN A 161 -1.77 5.37 4.81
CA ASN A 161 -0.89 6.11 5.74
C ASN A 161 -1.39 6.14 7.18
N LYS A 162 -2.64 5.77 7.45
CA LYS A 162 -3.23 5.85 8.81
C LYS A 162 -3.85 4.54 9.26
N ILE A 163 -4.75 3.97 8.48
CA ILE A 163 -5.51 2.78 8.89
C ILE A 163 -4.61 1.53 8.89
N LEU A 164 -3.93 1.22 7.78
CA LEU A 164 -3.04 0.05 7.69
C LEU A 164 -1.90 0.09 8.73
N PRO A 165 -1.20 1.22 8.96
CA PRO A 165 -0.19 1.29 10.00
C PRO A 165 -0.76 1.05 11.41
N HIS A 166 -1.93 1.60 11.72
CA HIS A 166 -2.58 1.41 13.01
C HIS A 166 -3.00 -0.06 13.21
N SER A 167 -3.66 -0.66 12.22
CA SER A 167 -4.04 -2.08 12.25
C SER A 167 -2.82 -3.00 12.45
N ARG A 168 -1.70 -2.72 11.77
CA ARG A 168 -0.45 -3.46 11.96
C ARG A 168 0.17 -3.27 13.34
N GLN A 169 0.13 -2.04 13.87
CA GLN A 169 0.66 -1.72 15.20
C GLN A 169 -0.11 -2.45 16.30
N GLU A 170 -1.45 -2.41 16.24
CA GLU A 170 -2.34 -3.03 17.21
C GLU A 170 -2.60 -4.52 16.91
N ARG A 171 -2.07 -5.04 15.79
CA ARG A 171 -2.26 -6.42 15.30
C ARG A 171 -3.73 -6.81 15.19
N MET A 172 -4.56 -5.89 14.71
CA MET A 172 -5.99 -6.09 14.53
C MET A 172 -6.35 -6.22 13.04
N PRO A 173 -7.36 -7.04 12.68
CA PRO A 173 -7.91 -7.05 11.33
C PRO A 173 -8.63 -5.74 11.01
N LEU A 174 -8.83 -5.44 9.72
CA LEU A 174 -9.50 -4.20 9.31
C LEU A 174 -10.98 -4.20 9.70
N THR A 175 -11.58 -5.39 9.83
CA THR A 175 -12.96 -5.56 10.31
C THR A 175 -13.16 -5.11 11.77
N GLU A 176 -12.10 -5.00 12.55
CA GLU A 176 -12.13 -4.56 13.96
C GLU A 176 -11.58 -3.13 14.13
N PHE A 177 -11.37 -2.39 13.03
CA PHE A 177 -10.91 -1.01 13.11
C PHE A 177 -11.91 -0.16 13.90
N PRO A 178 -11.46 0.69 14.85
CA PRO A 178 -12.34 1.34 15.82
C PRO A 178 -13.28 2.39 15.23
N LEU A 179 -13.02 2.88 14.02
CA LEU A 179 -13.88 3.85 13.33
C LEU A 179 -14.64 3.16 12.20
N ASP A 180 -15.94 3.39 12.14
CA ASP A 180 -16.75 2.89 11.05
C ASP A 180 -16.51 3.66 9.74
N LEU A 181 -16.98 3.11 8.62
CA LEU A 181 -16.81 3.74 7.30
C LEU A 181 -17.50 5.11 7.21
N THR A 182 -18.61 5.31 7.92
CA THR A 182 -19.35 6.58 7.93
C THR A 182 -18.51 7.68 8.56
N GLN A 183 -17.90 7.39 9.72
CA GLN A 183 -17.00 8.31 10.42
C GLN A 183 -15.77 8.64 9.59
N LEU A 184 -15.21 7.65 8.88
CA LEU A 184 -14.09 7.88 7.98
C LEU A 184 -14.49 8.77 6.78
N CYS A 185 -15.69 8.57 6.23
CA CYS A 185 -16.22 9.42 5.17
C CYS A 185 -16.46 10.85 5.67
N ASP A 186 -17.06 11.02 6.84
CA ASP A 186 -17.29 12.32 7.48
C ASP A 186 -15.97 13.04 7.76
N PHE A 187 -14.96 12.31 8.25
CA PHE A 187 -13.62 12.85 8.46
C PHE A 187 -13.00 13.37 7.16
N LEU A 188 -13.09 12.61 6.06
CA LEU A 188 -12.62 13.04 4.75
C LEU A 188 -13.41 14.25 4.23
N ALA A 189 -14.73 14.26 4.42
CA ALA A 189 -15.60 15.37 4.02
C ALA A 189 -15.26 16.68 4.75
N LEU A 190 -14.89 16.63 6.03
CA LEU A 190 -14.46 17.82 6.78
C LEU A 190 -13.18 18.44 6.21
N ILE A 191 -12.24 17.61 5.74
CA ILE A 191 -11.00 18.05 5.11
C ILE A 191 -11.30 18.67 3.75
N GLU A 192 -12.08 17.98 2.92
CA GLU A 192 -12.42 18.44 1.57
C GLU A 192 -13.21 19.74 1.58
N ALA A 193 -14.15 19.88 2.52
CA ALA A 193 -14.91 21.12 2.72
C ALA A 193 -14.06 22.29 3.26
N GLY A 194 -12.81 22.06 3.66
CA GLY A 194 -11.98 23.06 4.34
C GLY A 194 -12.50 23.45 5.72
N THR A 195 -13.40 22.64 6.30
CA THR A 195 -13.92 22.85 7.66
C THR A 195 -12.82 22.66 8.69
N VAL A 196 -11.92 21.69 8.44
CA VAL A 196 -10.74 21.43 9.26
C VAL A 196 -9.52 21.43 8.34
N SER A 197 -8.44 22.09 8.75
CA SER A 197 -7.20 22.09 7.96
C SER A 197 -6.61 20.68 7.90
N HIS A 198 -5.96 20.33 6.79
CA HIS A 198 -5.31 19.03 6.63
C HIS A 198 -4.33 18.72 7.78
N SER A 199 -3.59 19.72 8.28
CA SER A 199 -2.69 19.55 9.42
C SER A 199 -3.45 19.22 10.70
N ALA A 200 -4.48 19.99 11.03
CA ALA A 200 -5.29 19.79 12.23
C ALA A 200 -6.04 18.45 12.19
N ALA A 201 -6.55 18.07 11.02
CA ALA A 201 -7.27 16.81 10.84
C ALA A 201 -6.39 15.61 11.18
N TYR A 202 -5.18 15.52 10.64
CA TYR A 202 -4.33 14.35 10.87
C TYR A 202 -3.48 14.39 12.15
N GLN A 203 -3.19 15.58 12.70
CA GLN A 203 -2.36 15.71 13.90
C GLN A 203 -3.16 15.76 15.19
N GLN A 204 -4.41 16.23 15.16
CA GLN A 204 -5.22 16.46 16.36
C GLN A 204 -6.54 15.72 16.30
N LEU A 205 -7.32 15.86 15.22
CA LEU A 205 -8.63 15.22 15.11
C LEU A 205 -8.52 13.69 14.99
N TRP A 206 -7.60 13.19 14.17
CA TRP A 206 -7.40 11.76 13.93
C TRP A 206 -7.03 10.97 15.19
N PRO A 207 -6.00 11.37 15.99
CA PRO A 207 -5.72 10.70 17.25
C PRO A 207 -6.90 10.73 18.22
N ALA A 208 -7.56 11.87 18.34
CA ALA A 208 -8.68 12.02 19.25
C ALA A 208 -9.91 11.16 18.84
N LEU A 209 -10.13 10.96 17.53
CA LEU A 209 -11.15 10.03 17.02
C LEU A 209 -10.84 8.59 17.43
N LEU A 210 -9.59 8.16 17.33
CA LEU A 210 -9.18 6.82 17.76
C LEU A 210 -9.32 6.63 19.28
N GLU A 211 -9.10 7.68 20.08
CA GLU A 211 -9.30 7.65 21.53
C GLU A 211 -10.78 7.72 21.94
N SER A 212 -11.66 8.23 21.08
CA SER A 212 -13.08 8.43 21.35
C SER A 212 -13.94 8.01 20.15
N PRO A 213 -13.96 6.71 19.80
CA PRO A 213 -14.63 6.21 18.60
C PRO A 213 -16.15 6.39 18.61
N ASP A 214 -16.78 6.62 19.77
CA ASP A 214 -18.22 6.87 19.87
C ASP A 214 -18.63 8.30 19.46
N ARG A 215 -17.67 9.17 19.12
CA ARG A 215 -17.92 10.58 18.79
C ARG A 215 -17.92 10.81 17.28
N SER A 216 -18.73 11.75 16.83
CA SER A 216 -18.67 12.20 15.43
C SER A 216 -17.41 13.03 15.17
N PRO A 217 -16.79 12.95 13.98
CA PRO A 217 -15.66 13.80 13.60
C PRO A 217 -15.94 15.30 13.75
N LEU A 218 -17.16 15.74 13.43
CA LEU A 218 -17.54 17.15 13.52
C LEU A 218 -17.63 17.64 14.97
N ASP A 219 -18.23 16.85 15.86
CA ASP A 219 -18.38 17.26 17.26
C ASP A 219 -17.04 17.29 17.98
N LEU A 220 -16.17 16.33 17.67
CA LEU A 220 -14.81 16.32 18.20
C LEU A 220 -13.99 17.51 17.67
N ALA A 221 -14.13 17.85 16.39
CA ALA A 221 -13.49 19.03 15.80
C ALA A 221 -13.96 20.34 16.46
N LYS A 222 -15.25 20.45 16.80
CA LYS A 222 -15.80 21.58 17.57
C LYS A 222 -15.22 21.64 18.98
N GLN A 223 -15.23 20.50 19.70
CA GLN A 223 -14.73 20.41 21.07
C GLN A 223 -13.25 20.79 21.17
N LEU A 224 -12.45 20.34 20.19
CA LEU A 224 -11.03 20.65 20.09
C LEU A 224 -10.75 22.03 19.44
N ASN A 225 -11.80 22.80 19.12
CA ASN A 225 -11.71 24.11 18.48
C ASN A 225 -10.90 24.13 17.17
N LEU A 226 -11.00 23.06 16.36
CA LEU A 226 -10.23 22.84 15.13
C LEU A 226 -10.88 23.41 13.87
N LEU A 227 -12.09 23.96 13.99
CA LEU A 227 -12.80 24.55 12.84
C LEU A 227 -12.01 25.74 12.28
N GLN A 228 -11.82 25.75 10.96
CA GLN A 228 -11.16 26.86 10.29
C GLN A 228 -12.01 28.12 10.34
N VAL A 229 -11.34 29.26 10.52
CA VAL A 229 -11.99 30.56 10.40
C VAL A 229 -11.96 30.94 8.92
N SER A 230 -13.11 30.82 8.26
CA SER A 230 -13.30 31.18 6.84
C SER A 230 -13.95 32.55 6.65
N ASN A 231 -14.25 33.27 7.74
CA ASN A 231 -14.84 34.60 7.65
C ASN A 231 -13.77 35.62 7.22
N VAL A 232 -13.86 36.03 5.95
CA VAL A 232 -12.91 36.92 5.26
C VAL A 232 -12.68 38.20 6.06
N ASP A 233 -13.73 38.78 6.62
CA ASP A 233 -13.68 40.06 7.35
C ASP A 233 -12.81 39.95 8.60
N GLN A 234 -12.95 38.85 9.36
CA GLN A 234 -12.13 38.61 10.57
C GLN A 234 -10.67 38.32 10.20
N LEU A 235 -10.43 37.61 9.10
CA LEU A 235 -9.08 37.34 8.62
C LEU A 235 -8.39 38.63 8.16
N GLU A 236 -9.14 39.51 7.49
CA GLU A 236 -8.65 40.77 6.96
C GLU A 236 -8.22 41.72 8.10
N GLU A 237 -9.00 41.82 9.17
CA GLU A 237 -8.63 42.58 10.37
C GLU A 237 -7.33 42.07 11.03
N VAL A 238 -7.16 40.74 11.11
CA VAL A 238 -5.95 40.13 11.67
C VAL A 238 -4.74 40.42 10.78
N VAL A 239 -4.90 40.29 9.45
CA VAL A 239 -3.85 40.61 8.48
C VAL A 239 -3.46 42.08 8.57
N GLU A 240 -4.41 43.00 8.65
CA GLU A 240 -4.13 44.44 8.82
C GLU A 240 -3.36 44.74 10.09
N LYS A 241 -3.76 44.14 11.22
CA LYS A 241 -3.03 44.30 12.50
C LYS A 241 -1.59 43.81 12.39
N ILE A 242 -1.35 42.66 11.76
CA ILE A 242 0.00 42.09 11.60
C ILE A 242 0.85 42.96 10.67
N VAL A 243 0.30 43.42 9.55
CA VAL A 243 0.99 44.32 8.61
C VAL A 243 1.36 45.64 9.29
N ALA A 244 0.45 46.20 10.10
CA ALA A 244 0.67 47.42 10.85
C ALA A 244 1.71 47.26 11.99
N GLN A 245 1.85 46.07 12.57
CA GLN A 245 2.85 45.78 13.60
C GLN A 245 4.30 45.73 13.07
N PHE A 246 4.49 45.49 11.77
CA PHE A 246 5.83 45.31 11.19
C PHE A 246 6.10 46.23 9.97
N PRO A 247 5.99 47.57 10.11
CA PRO A 247 6.08 48.50 8.99
C PRO A 247 7.43 48.45 8.26
N ASP A 248 8.53 48.18 8.97
CA ASP A 248 9.87 48.08 8.38
C ASP A 248 10.02 46.85 7.48
N LYS A 249 9.34 45.74 7.84
CA LYS A 249 9.34 44.52 7.03
C LYS A 249 8.44 44.66 5.79
N VAL A 250 7.36 45.43 5.88
CA VAL A 250 6.54 45.78 4.71
C VAL A 250 7.36 46.59 3.70
N LYS A 251 8.08 47.63 4.16
CA LYS A 251 9.00 48.39 3.29
C LYS A 251 10.08 47.50 2.66
N ALA A 252 10.66 46.60 3.43
CA ALA A 252 11.66 45.65 2.91
C ALA A 252 11.09 44.68 1.86
N PHE A 253 9.84 44.23 2.03
CA PHE A 253 9.14 43.41 1.04
C PHE A 253 8.90 44.17 -0.27
N ARG A 254 8.41 45.43 -0.18
CA ARG A 254 8.22 46.32 -1.34
C ARG A 254 9.52 46.63 -2.07
N ASN A 255 10.64 46.69 -1.35
CA ASN A 255 11.99 46.86 -1.92
C ASN A 255 12.59 45.57 -2.52
N GLY A 256 11.79 44.49 -2.66
CA GLY A 256 12.17 43.29 -3.40
C GLY A 256 12.51 42.06 -2.56
N LYS A 257 12.48 42.12 -1.23
CA LYS A 257 12.69 40.93 -0.37
C LYS A 257 11.42 40.07 -0.27
N LYS A 258 11.05 39.42 -1.37
CA LYS A 258 9.82 38.59 -1.48
C LYS A 258 9.75 37.41 -0.49
N GLY A 259 10.88 36.95 0.04
CA GLY A 259 10.93 35.91 1.08
C GLY A 259 10.24 36.28 2.40
N LEU A 260 9.95 37.58 2.64
CA LEU A 260 9.22 38.03 3.82
C LEU A 260 7.74 37.62 3.83
N LEU A 261 7.19 37.15 2.69
CA LEU A 261 5.82 36.61 2.64
C LEU A 261 5.66 35.41 3.60
N GLY A 262 6.68 34.54 3.69
CA GLY A 262 6.66 33.40 4.63
C GLY A 262 6.68 33.83 6.09
N PHE A 263 7.34 34.95 6.41
CA PHE A 263 7.32 35.53 7.76
C PHE A 263 5.92 36.03 8.13
N PHE A 264 5.29 36.83 7.27
CA PHE A 264 3.93 37.33 7.50
C PHE A 264 2.90 36.20 7.57
N MET A 265 3.04 35.18 6.72
CA MET A 265 2.21 33.97 6.77
C MET A 265 2.36 33.27 8.12
N GLY A 266 3.59 33.13 8.64
CA GLY A 266 3.84 32.55 9.96
C GLY A 266 3.21 33.35 11.11
N GLU A 267 3.30 34.68 11.08
CA GLU A 267 2.70 35.54 12.12
C GLU A 267 1.17 35.52 12.09
N VAL A 268 0.55 35.53 10.91
CA VAL A 268 -0.92 35.39 10.78
C VAL A 268 -1.38 34.01 11.24
N MET A 269 -0.65 32.94 10.87
CA MET A 269 -0.96 31.59 11.35
C MET A 269 -0.80 31.48 12.87
N LYS A 270 0.19 32.15 13.47
CA LYS A 270 0.37 32.19 14.92
C LYS A 270 -0.77 32.94 15.62
N ALA A 271 -1.16 34.10 15.10
CA ALA A 271 -2.26 34.89 15.64
C ALA A 271 -3.61 34.16 15.56
N THR A 272 -3.80 33.37 14.51
CA THR A 272 -5.02 32.57 14.30
C THR A 272 -4.93 31.15 14.87
N GLN A 273 -3.85 30.81 15.60
CA GLN A 273 -3.57 29.47 16.12
C GLN A 273 -3.66 28.36 15.04
N GLY A 274 -3.29 28.68 13.80
CA GLY A 274 -3.31 27.77 12.66
C GLY A 274 -4.70 27.52 12.06
N LYS A 275 -5.72 28.28 12.47
CA LYS A 275 -7.11 28.11 12.00
C LYS A 275 -7.39 28.83 10.69
N ALA A 276 -6.58 29.81 10.32
CA ALA A 276 -6.74 30.51 9.06
C ALA A 276 -6.45 29.58 7.86
N ASP A 277 -7.21 29.73 6.78
CA ASP A 277 -6.89 29.06 5.51
C ASP A 277 -5.60 29.65 4.91
N PRO A 278 -4.52 28.87 4.76
CA PRO A 278 -3.25 29.35 4.19
C PRO A 278 -3.39 29.96 2.80
N LYS A 279 -4.29 29.43 1.95
CA LYS A 279 -4.52 29.98 0.61
C LYS A 279 -5.13 31.36 0.67
N MET A 280 -6.11 31.54 1.57
CA MET A 280 -6.79 32.82 1.78
C MET A 280 -5.86 33.86 2.42
N VAL A 281 -5.10 33.49 3.45
CA VAL A 281 -4.09 34.36 4.08
C VAL A 281 -3.07 34.84 3.06
N LYS A 282 -2.56 33.94 2.22
CA LYS A 282 -1.61 34.30 1.16
C LYS A 282 -2.20 35.34 0.21
N ARG A 283 -3.44 35.14 -0.24
CA ARG A 283 -4.13 36.06 -1.14
C ARG A 283 -4.34 37.44 -0.52
N LEU A 284 -4.72 37.51 0.77
CA LEU A 284 -4.91 38.77 1.48
C LEU A 284 -3.58 39.51 1.72
N LEU A 285 -2.52 38.78 2.09
CA LEU A 285 -1.19 39.35 2.26
C LEU A 285 -0.61 39.90 0.95
N GLU A 286 -0.76 39.17 -0.16
CA GLU A 286 -0.34 39.64 -1.49
C GLU A 286 -1.11 40.88 -1.95
N GLY A 287 -2.35 41.08 -1.49
CA GLY A 287 -3.12 42.29 -1.77
C GLY A 287 -2.72 43.52 -0.94
N LYS A 288 -2.19 43.33 0.28
CA LYS A 288 -1.89 44.43 1.21
C LYS A 288 -0.39 44.80 1.32
N LEU A 289 0.52 43.89 0.99
CA LEU A 289 1.98 44.10 1.04
C LEU A 289 2.50 44.78 -0.23
#